data_AF-A0A939UK88-F1
#
_entry.id   AF-A0A939UK88-F1
#
_cell.length_a   1.000
_cell.length_b   1.000
_cell.length_c   1.000
_cell.angle_alpha   90.00
_cell.angle_beta   90.00
_cell.angle_gamma   90.00
#
_symmetry.space_group_name_H-M   'P 1'
#
loop_
_entity.id
_entity.type
_entity.pdbx_description
1 polymer ?
#
loop_
_entity_poly.entity_id
_entity_poly.type
_entity_poly.pdbx_seq_one_letter_code
_entity_poly.pdbx_strand_id
1 'polypeptide(L)'
;MLQLKCTCNNCQHNLKGHCDAGLISVSEKTDCQSRIKRPGGALEQTFKEMEASEEFLQDAPSVVQCDALCVYNEDNRCHATSIKITDTLFSVKCATRVKP
;
A
#
# COMPACT_ATOMS: atom_id res chain seq x y z
N MET A 1 6.09 -7.36 -12.95
CA MET A 1 6.21 -7.06 -11.51
C MET A 1 4.94 -6.36 -11.08
N LEU A 2 4.47 -6.62 -9.86
CA LEU A 2 3.32 -5.91 -9.29
C LEU A 2 3.71 -4.44 -9.09
N GLN A 3 2.88 -3.52 -9.57
CA GLN A 3 3.03 -2.08 -9.29
C GLN A 3 2.15 -1.71 -8.08
N LEU A 4 2.75 -1.26 -6.99
CA LEU A 4 2.06 -0.98 -5.74
C LEU A 4 2.20 0.49 -5.36
N LYS A 5 1.16 1.29 -5.65
CA LYS A 5 1.14 2.71 -5.33
C LYS A 5 0.50 2.96 -3.97
N CYS A 6 1.25 3.50 -3.02
CA CYS A 6 0.74 3.94 -1.72
C CYS A 6 0.55 5.46 -1.71
N THR A 7 -0.66 5.96 -1.56
CA THR A 7 -0.92 7.41 -1.43
C THR A 7 -1.13 7.84 0.01
N CYS A 8 -0.73 6.98 0.97
CA CYS A 8 -0.92 7.27 2.37
C CYS A 8 0.12 8.25 2.89
N ASN A 9 -0.33 9.42 3.32
CA ASN A 9 0.56 10.54 3.64
C ASN A 9 1.28 10.43 4.99
N ASN A 10 1.15 9.31 5.69
CA ASN A 10 1.82 9.07 6.96
C ASN A 10 2.16 7.59 7.16
N CYS A 11 2.31 6.82 6.07
CA CYS A 11 2.67 5.41 6.16
C CYS A 11 4.20 5.27 6.19
N GLN A 12 4.73 4.52 7.16
CA GLN A 12 6.17 4.26 7.25
C GLN A 12 6.71 3.55 5.99
N HIS A 13 5.86 2.73 5.36
CA HIS A 13 6.20 2.01 4.14
C HIS A 13 6.06 2.82 2.86
N ASN A 14 5.48 4.02 2.94
CA ASN A 14 5.32 4.88 1.77
C ASN A 14 6.53 5.80 1.65
N LEU A 15 7.19 5.76 0.50
CA LEU A 15 8.23 6.71 0.13
C LEU A 15 7.96 7.20 -1.30
N LYS A 16 7.59 8.48 -1.44
CA LYS A 16 7.23 9.12 -2.73
C LYS A 16 6.21 8.33 -3.57
N GLY A 17 5.27 7.63 -2.91
CA GLY A 17 4.25 6.86 -3.59
C GLY A 17 4.58 5.38 -3.81
N HIS A 18 5.82 4.98 -3.53
CA HIS A 18 6.28 3.59 -3.58
C HIS A 18 6.09 2.92 -2.24
N CYS A 19 5.72 1.65 -2.26
CA CYS A 19 5.57 0.87 -1.05
C CYS A 19 6.73 -0.12 -0.90
N ASP A 20 7.44 -0.05 0.23
CA ASP A 20 8.58 -0.92 0.54
C ASP A 20 8.23 -2.15 1.40
N ALA A 21 6.96 -2.32 1.77
CA ALA A 21 6.53 -3.43 2.60
C ALA A 21 6.64 -4.76 1.83
N GLY A 22 7.37 -5.73 2.40
CA GLY A 22 7.49 -7.07 1.80
C GLY A 22 6.18 -7.87 1.80
N LEU A 23 5.28 -7.59 2.74
CA LEU A 23 3.95 -8.20 2.83
C LEU A 23 2.87 -7.13 3.03
N ILE A 24 1.88 -7.10 2.14
CA ILE A 24 0.70 -6.27 2.25
C ILE A 24 -0.50 -7.16 2.59
N SER A 25 -1.08 -6.98 3.77
CA SER A 25 -2.32 -7.66 4.16
C SER A 25 -3.51 -6.74 3.93
N VAL A 26 -4.45 -7.17 3.10
CA VAL A 26 -5.70 -6.48 2.78
C VAL A 26 -6.87 -7.27 3.37
N SER A 27 -7.60 -6.67 4.30
CA SER A 27 -8.75 -7.30 4.96
C SER A 27 -9.93 -7.52 4.01
N GLU A 28 -10.93 -8.29 4.46
CA GLU A 28 -12.20 -8.48 3.73
C GLU A 28 -12.90 -7.14 3.39
N LYS A 29 -12.78 -6.15 4.28
CA LYS A 29 -13.30 -4.78 4.09
C LYS A 29 -12.40 -3.89 3.22
N THR A 30 -11.36 -4.50 2.64
CA THR A 30 -10.30 -3.93 1.80
C THR A 30 -9.38 -2.96 2.51
N ASP A 31 -9.32 -3.02 3.84
CA ASP A 31 -8.41 -2.20 4.61
C ASP A 31 -6.98 -2.77 4.55
N CYS A 32 -5.99 -1.95 4.24
CA CYS A 32 -4.59 -2.32 4.33
C CYS A 32 -4.18 -2.36 5.81
N GLN A 33 -3.91 -3.56 6.30
CA GLN A 33 -3.52 -3.83 7.69
C GLN A 33 -2.01 -3.69 7.92
N SER A 34 -1.21 -3.73 6.85
CA SER A 34 0.24 -3.50 6.92
C SER A 34 0.62 -2.04 7.16
N ARG A 35 -0.34 -1.11 7.23
CA ARG A 35 -0.05 0.31 7.47
C ARG A 35 0.49 0.52 8.88
N ILE A 36 1.71 1.01 8.97
CA ILE A 36 2.28 1.57 10.19
C ILE A 36 2.29 3.10 10.07
N LYS A 37 1.67 3.81 11.00
CA LYS A 37 1.67 5.27 11.00
C LYS A 37 3.03 5.82 11.42
N ARG A 38 3.49 6.86 10.74
CA ARG A 38 4.61 7.70 11.18
C ARG A 38 4.22 8.48 12.44
N PRO A 39 5.02 8.46 13.51
CA PRO A 39 4.73 9.21 14.74
C PRO A 39 4.51 10.71 14.49
N GLY A 40 5.31 11.32 13.62
CA GLY A 40 5.16 12.73 13.21
C GLY A 40 4.11 12.97 12.12
N GLY A 41 3.29 11.97 11.82
CA GLY A 41 2.18 12.08 10.89
C GLY A 41 2.63 12.49 9.47
N ALA A 42 1.87 13.41 8.88
CA ALA A 42 2.14 13.87 7.52
C ALA A 42 3.40 14.74 7.40
N LEU A 43 3.80 15.42 8.46
CA LEU A 43 5.01 16.26 8.44
C LEU A 43 6.27 15.39 8.32
N GLU A 44 6.33 14.29 9.07
CA GLU A 44 7.45 13.33 8.98
C GLU A 44 7.53 12.67 7.60
N GLN A 45 6.38 12.42 6.96
CA GLN A 45 6.34 11.92 5.58
C GLN A 45 7.04 12.88 4.62
N THR A 46 6.74 14.18 4.70
CA THR A 46 7.36 15.21 3.84
C THR A 46 8.89 15.22 3.99
N PHE A 47 9.40 15.12 5.22
CA PHE A 47 10.84 15.05 5.46
C PHE A 47 11.46 13.78 4.84
N LYS A 48 10.81 12.63 5.03
CA LYS A 48 11.28 11.35 4.45
C LYS A 48 11.30 11.37 2.93
N GLU A 49 10.29 12.00 2.31
CA GLU A 49 10.25 12.18 0.86
C GLU A 49 11.35 13.12 0.37
N MET A 50 11.65 14.19 1.10
CA MET A 50 12.74 15.10 0.73
C MET A 50 14.12 14.43 0.84
N GLU A 51 14.32 13.55 1.82
CA GLU A 51 15.56 12.78 2.01
C GLU A 51 15.74 11.65 0.99
N ALA A 52 14.66 11.18 0.36
CA ALA A 52 14.69 10.02 -0.52
C ALA A 52 15.29 10.35 -1.90
N SER A 53 16.43 9.73 -2.22
CA SER A 53 17.00 9.77 -3.57
C SER A 53 16.13 8.95 -4.54
N GLU A 54 16.05 9.40 -5.80
CA GLU A 54 15.18 8.78 -6.82
C GLU A 54 15.61 7.37 -7.21
N GLU A 55 16.89 7.03 -7.04
CA GLU A 55 17.45 5.71 -7.33
C GLU A 55 16.90 4.58 -6.43
N PHE A 56 16.32 4.92 -5.27
CA PHE A 56 15.75 3.94 -4.33
C PHE A 56 14.23 3.80 -4.43
N LEU A 57 13.60 4.46 -5.41
CA LEU A 57 12.15 4.44 -5.62
C LEU A 57 11.75 3.27 -6.51
N GLN A 58 11.87 2.06 -5.98
CA GLN A 58 11.31 0.86 -6.59
C GLN A 58 10.34 0.21 -5.62
N ASP A 59 9.21 -0.28 -6.14
CA ASP A 59 8.31 -1.09 -5.32
C ASP A 59 9.08 -2.36 -4.92
N ALA A 60 9.05 -2.68 -3.63
CA ALA A 60 9.62 -3.95 -3.16
C ALA A 60 8.90 -5.11 -3.88
N PRO A 61 9.54 -6.29 -4.00
CA PRO A 61 8.83 -7.50 -4.38
C PRO A 61 7.83 -7.86 -3.26
N SER A 62 6.67 -7.20 -3.29
CA SER A 62 5.64 -7.33 -2.27
C SER A 62 4.73 -8.50 -2.60
N VAL A 63 4.48 -9.35 -1.61
CA VAL A 63 3.36 -10.29 -1.65
C VAL A 63 2.13 -9.58 -1.08
N VAL A 64 1.00 -9.68 -1.76
CA VAL A 64 -0.27 -9.12 -1.27
C VAL A 64 -1.17 -10.26 -0.84
N GLN A 65 -1.30 -10.44 0.48
CA GLN A 65 -2.32 -11.29 1.06
C GLN A 65 -3.63 -10.50 1.08
N CYS A 66 -4.69 -11.08 0.52
CA CYS A 66 -5.97 -10.41 0.37
C CYS A 66 -7.07 -11.35 0.84
N ASP A 67 -7.81 -10.93 1.87
CA ASP A 67 -8.98 -11.67 2.37
C ASP A 67 -10.28 -11.15 1.74
N ALA A 68 -10.20 -10.12 0.88
CA ALA A 68 -11.35 -9.57 0.19
C ALA A 68 -11.80 -10.44 -0.98
N LEU A 69 -13.10 -10.63 -1.13
CA LEU A 69 -13.69 -11.21 -2.33
C LEU A 69 -13.52 -10.25 -3.51
N CYS A 70 -12.58 -10.55 -4.41
CA CYS A 70 -12.38 -9.81 -5.65
C CYS A 70 -11.83 -10.72 -6.77
N VAL A 71 -12.00 -10.30 -8.03
CA VAL A 71 -11.64 -11.10 -9.23
C VAL A 71 -10.14 -11.41 -9.35
N TYR A 72 -9.30 -10.71 -8.60
CA TYR A 72 -7.84 -10.91 -8.59
C TYR A 72 -7.37 -11.72 -7.38
N ASN A 73 -8.26 -12.10 -6.48
CA ASN A 73 -7.92 -12.90 -5.33
C ASN A 73 -8.04 -14.39 -5.67
N GLU A 74 -6.92 -15.09 -5.61
CA GLU A 74 -6.83 -16.54 -5.75
C GLU A 74 -6.09 -17.06 -4.51
N ASP A 75 -6.72 -17.98 -3.76
CA ASP A 75 -6.17 -18.56 -2.53
C ASP A 75 -5.63 -17.53 -1.50
N ASN A 76 -6.41 -16.48 -1.23
CA ASN A 76 -6.07 -15.35 -0.34
C ASN A 76 -4.83 -14.55 -0.78
N ARG A 77 -4.46 -14.62 -2.06
CA ARG A 77 -3.37 -13.86 -2.65
C ARG A 77 -3.90 -13.01 -3.79
N CYS A 78 -3.51 -11.74 -3.82
CA CYS A 78 -3.87 -10.86 -4.92
C CYS A 78 -2.89 -11.02 -6.09
N HIS A 79 -3.43 -11.31 -7.27
CA HIS A 79 -2.71 -11.46 -8.53
C HIS A 79 -2.86 -10.23 -9.45
N ALA A 80 -3.43 -9.13 -8.96
CA ALA A 80 -3.51 -7.89 -9.72
C ALA A 80 -2.11 -7.41 -10.12
N THR A 81 -1.96 -6.84 -11.32
CA THR A 81 -0.69 -6.29 -11.79
C THR A 81 -0.43 -4.87 -11.27
N SER A 82 -1.48 -4.18 -10.82
CA SER A 82 -1.41 -2.85 -10.24
C SER A 82 -2.36 -2.71 -9.06
N ILE A 83 -1.84 -2.24 -7.92
CA ILE A 83 -2.58 -2.03 -6.69
C ILE A 83 -2.39 -0.60 -6.21
N LYS A 84 -3.48 0.08 -5.84
CA LYS A 84 -3.45 1.39 -5.22
C LYS A 84 -3.98 1.32 -3.80
N ILE A 85 -3.15 1.70 -2.85
CA ILE A 85 -3.50 1.86 -1.43
C ILE A 85 -3.71 3.35 -1.15
N THR A 86 -4.87 3.73 -0.62
CA THR A 86 -5.22 5.14 -0.37
C THR A 86 -5.81 5.35 1.01
N ASP A 87 -5.53 6.50 1.63
CA ASP A 87 -6.31 6.95 2.79
C ASP A 87 -7.75 7.27 2.37
N THR A 88 -8.66 6.96 3.28
CA THR A 88 -10.04 7.44 3.36
C THR A 88 -10.20 8.15 4.71
N LEU A 89 -11.37 8.75 4.98
CA LEU A 89 -11.64 9.47 6.23
C LEU A 89 -11.32 8.65 7.51
N PHE A 90 -11.47 7.33 7.47
CA PHE A 90 -11.33 6.47 8.66
C PHE A 90 -10.36 5.29 8.50
N SER A 91 -9.98 4.92 7.28
CA SER A 91 -9.11 3.77 7.04
C SER A 91 -8.28 3.90 5.77
N VAL A 92 -7.29 3.01 5.61
CA VAL A 92 -6.49 2.92 4.39
C VAL A 92 -6.98 1.73 3.59
N LYS A 93 -7.36 1.93 2.32
CA LYS A 93 -8.02 0.89 1.51
C LYS A 93 -7.31 0.58 0.20
N CYS A 94 -7.47 -0.65 -0.26
CA CYS A 94 -7.18 -1.07 -1.63
C CYS A 94 -8.26 -0.50 -2.58
N ALA A 95 -7.89 0.53 -3.35
CA ALA A 95 -8.77 1.25 -4.26
C ALA A 95 -8.94 0.56 -5.62
N THR A 96 -8.03 -0.35 -5.98
CA THR A 96 -8.07 -1.10 -7.26
C THR A 96 -8.87 -2.40 -7.18
N ARG A 97 -9.55 -2.67 -6.04
CA ARG A 97 -10.47 -3.80 -5.94
C ARG A 97 -11.55 -3.69 -7.03
N VAL A 98 -11.70 -4.72 -7.84
CA VAL A 98 -12.86 -4.87 -8.72
C VAL A 98 -13.92 -5.59 -7.91
N LYS A 99 -15.11 -4.98 -7.79
CA LYS A 99 -16.24 -5.60 -7.09
C LYS A 99 -16.67 -6.87 -7.81
N PRO A 100 -17.20 -7.87 -7.08
CA PRO A 100 -17.93 -8.97 -7.71
C PRO A 100 -19.11 -8.46 -8.55
#